data_AF-A0A523PNP4-F1
#
_entry.id   AF-A0A523PNP4-F1
#
_cell.length_a   1.000
_cell.length_b   1.000
_cell.length_c   1.000
_cell.angle_alpha   90.00
_cell.angle_beta   90.00
_cell.angle_gamma   90.00
#
_symmetry.space_group_name_H-M   'P 1'
#
loop_
_entity.id
_entity.type
_entity.pdbx_description
1 polymer ?
#
loop_
_entity_poly.entity_id
_entity_poly.type
_entity_poly.pdbx_seq_one_letter_code
_entity_poly.pdbx_strand_id
1 'polypeptide(L)' 'MPITKSSESENALEQCARRAARRVGLMARKSRSMLSLDNFGGFILIDPEQHWVVAGERFDMSAKDIIAFCAERD' A
#
# COMPACT_ATOMS: atom_id res chain seq x y z
N MET A 1 -18.26 2.77 -20.58
CA MET A 1 -17.39 3.40 -19.57
C MET A 1 -16.00 2.82 -19.71
N PRO A 2 -14.94 3.60 -19.98
CA PRO A 2 -13.61 3.03 -20.12
C PRO A 2 -13.10 2.65 -18.73
N ILE A 3 -12.79 1.37 -18.54
CA ILE A 3 -12.08 0.85 -17.38
C ILE A 3 -10.64 1.36 -17.55
N THR A 4 -10.24 2.35 -16.76
CA THR A 4 -8.91 2.96 -16.79
C THR A 4 -7.84 1.88 -16.59
N LYS A 5 -7.03 1.63 -17.63
CA LYS A 5 -5.80 0.85 -17.51
C LYS A 5 -4.86 1.65 -16.61
N SER A 6 -4.60 1.16 -15.40
CA SER A 6 -3.56 1.68 -14.52
C SER A 6 -2.27 1.80 -15.33
N SER A 7 -1.62 2.96 -15.27
CA SER A 7 -0.40 3.24 -16.02
C SER A 7 0.71 2.28 -15.61
N GLU A 8 1.60 1.88 -16.54
CA GLU A 8 2.72 0.96 -16.24
C GLU A 8 3.59 1.47 -15.08
N SER A 9 3.72 2.79 -14.95
CA SER A 9 4.40 3.47 -13.85
C SER A 9 3.75 3.25 -12.48
N GLU A 10 2.42 3.18 -12.40
CA GLU A 10 1.72 2.91 -11.14
C GLU A 10 1.97 1.46 -10.73
N ASN A 11 1.82 0.51 -11.64
CA ASN A 11 2.07 -0.91 -11.36
C ASN A 11 3.52 -1.15 -10.88
N ALA A 12 4.49 -0.46 -11.47
CA ALA A 12 5.89 -0.52 -11.04
C ALA A 12 6.07 0.02 -9.60
N LEU A 13 5.48 1.17 -9.29
CA LEU A 13 5.53 1.77 -7.95
C LEU A 13 4.87 0.87 -6.90
N GLU A 14 3.76 0.22 -7.22
CA GLU A 14 3.10 -0.71 -6.30
C GLU A 14 3.97 -1.92 -5.98
N GLN A 15 4.66 -2.47 -6.98
CA GLN A 15 5.59 -3.58 -6.76
C GLN A 15 6.78 -3.13 -5.91
N CYS A 16 7.31 -1.93 -6.14
CA CYS A 16 8.34 -1.34 -5.30
C CYS A 16 7.89 -1.17 -3.84
N ALA A 17 6.68 -0.64 -3.61
CA ALA A 17 6.11 -0.50 -2.27
C ALA A 17 6.00 -1.84 -1.53
N ARG A 18 5.53 -2.89 -2.22
CA ARG A 18 5.45 -4.24 -1.63
C ARG A 18 6.83 -4.81 -1.27
N ARG A 19 7.84 -4.55 -2.09
CA ARG A 19 9.22 -4.96 -1.80
C ARG A 19 9.81 -4.20 -0.63
N ALA A 20 9.61 -2.88 -0.58
CA ALA A 20 10.08 -2.03 0.51
C ALA A 20 9.48 -2.46 1.86
N ALA A 21 8.17 -2.72 1.89
CA ALA A 21 7.50 -3.23 3.09
C ALA A 21 8.09 -4.58 3.54
N ARG A 22 8.25 -5.54 2.62
CA ARG A 22 8.81 -6.86 2.95
C ARG A 22 10.22 -6.78 3.53
N ARG A 23 11.03 -5.82 3.08
CA ARG A 23 12.40 -5.64 3.55
C ARG A 23 12.47 -5.26 5.03
N VAL A 24 11.51 -4.48 5.51
CA VAL A 24 11.40 -4.05 6.91
C VAL A 24 10.49 -4.95 7.74
N GLY A 25 10.17 -6.16 7.25
CA GLY A 25 9.31 -7.12 7.95
C GLY A 25 7.81 -6.82 7.88
N LEU A 26 7.38 -5.85 7.07
CA LEU A 26 5.97 -5.46 6.94
C LEU A 26 5.32 -5.98 5.65
N MET A 27 3.99 -5.93 5.60
CA MET A 27 3.20 -6.32 4.45
C MET A 27 2.34 -5.17 3.93
N ALA A 28 2.63 -4.71 2.71
CA ALA A 28 1.78 -3.74 2.00
C ALA A 28 0.60 -4.44 1.29
N ARG A 29 -0.64 -4.08 1.67
CA ARG A 29 -1.87 -4.61 1.07
C ARG A 29 -2.67 -3.48 0.42
N LYS A 30 -2.83 -3.54 -0.91
CA LYS A 30 -3.72 -2.63 -1.66
C LYS A 30 -5.18 -3.02 -1.48
N SER A 31 -6.05 -2.02 -1.38
CA SER A 31 -7.50 -2.25 -1.50
C SER A 31 -7.84 -2.74 -2.90
N ARG A 32 -8.80 -3.67 -2.98
CA ARG A 32 -9.42 -4.09 -4.26
C ARG A 32 -10.90 -3.69 -4.34
N SER A 33 -11.41 -3.06 -3.29
CA SER A 33 -12.81 -2.65 -3.20
C SER A 33 -13.00 -1.26 -3.80
N MET A 34 -14.23 -0.97 -4.23
CA MET A 34 -14.62 0.37 -4.67
C MET A 34 -14.42 1.38 -3.53
N LEU A 35 -14.13 2.62 -3.90
CA LEU A 35 -13.96 3.71 -2.95
C LEU A 35 -15.23 3.86 -2.10
N SER A 36 -15.05 3.99 -0.78
CA SER A 36 -16.13 4.27 0.17
C SER A 36 -15.66 5.33 1.16
N LEU A 37 -16.55 5.80 2.04
CA LEU A 37 -16.25 6.82 3.05
C LEU A 37 -15.03 6.45 3.92
N ASP A 38 -14.78 5.15 4.12
CA ASP A 38 -13.67 4.62 4.92
C ASP A 38 -12.69 3.76 4.11
N ASN A 39 -12.74 3.80 2.78
CA ASN A 39 -11.81 3.09 1.91
C ASN A 39 -11.36 3.99 0.77
N PHE A 40 -10.16 4.55 0.90
CA PHE A 40 -9.57 5.46 -0.08
C PHE A 40 -8.86 4.72 -1.23
N GLY A 41 -8.94 3.39 -1.28
CA GLY A 41 -8.49 2.60 -2.44
C GLY A 41 -6.97 2.45 -2.58
N GLY A 42 -6.20 3.03 -1.67
CA GLY A 42 -4.76 2.92 -1.59
C GLY A 42 -4.32 1.64 -0.88
N PHE A 43 -3.36 1.78 0.01
CA PHE A 43 -2.68 0.69 0.70
C PHE A 43 -2.81 0.78 2.21
N ILE A 44 -2.69 -0.37 2.85
CA ILE A 44 -2.44 -0.52 4.28
C ILE A 44 -1.10 -1.22 4.47
N LEU A 45 -0.40 -0.88 5.56
CA LEU A 45 0.77 -1.60 6.07
C LEU A 45 0.34 -2.46 7.25
N ILE A 46 0.62 -3.76 7.16
CA ILE A 46 0.31 -4.74 8.19
C ILE A 46 1.62 -5.28 8.72
N ASP A 47 1.72 -5.43 10.03
CA ASP A 47 2.77 -6.24 10.64
C ASP A 47 2.24 -7.70 10.68
N PRO A 48 2.89 -8.61 9.95
CA PRO A 48 2.43 -9.99 9.84
C PRO A 48 2.66 -10.80 11.11
N GLU A 49 3.55 -10.40 12.02
CA GLU A 49 3.79 -11.12 13.27
C GLU A 49 2.72 -10.81 14.32
N GLN A 50 2.32 -9.54 14.40
CA GLN A 50 1.34 -9.05 15.37
C GLN A 50 -0.10 -9.00 14.80
N HIS A 51 -0.28 -9.25 13.50
CA HIS A 51 -1.57 -9.24 12.80
C HIS A 51 -2.37 -7.92 12.93
N TRP A 52 -1.69 -6.80 13.10
CA TRP A 52 -2.27 -5.47 13.26
C TRP A 52 -1.85 -4.52 12.13
N VAL A 53 -2.66 -3.49 11.91
CA VAL A 53 -2.36 -2.44 10.94
C VAL A 53 -1.37 -1.46 11.58
N VAL A 54 -0.21 -1.31 10.94
CA VAL A 54 0.84 -0.37 11.35
C VAL A 54 0.54 1.04 10.82
N ALA A 55 0.03 1.13 9.60
CA ALA A 55 -0.34 2.40 8.98
C ALA A 55 -1.38 2.22 7.87
N GLY A 56 -2.12 3.29 7.62
CA GLY A 56 -3.07 3.36 6.50
C GLY A 56 -4.39 2.65 6.74
N GLU A 57 -4.94 2.63 7.97
CA GLU A 57 -6.13 1.84 8.37
C GLU A 57 -7.31 1.92 7.39
N ARG A 58 -7.48 3.04 6.69
CA ARG A 58 -8.56 3.28 5.73
C ARG A 58 -8.12 3.16 4.26
N PHE A 59 -7.02 2.46 4.01
CA PHE A 59 -6.37 2.40 2.70
C PHE A 59 -6.04 3.78 2.13
N ASP A 60 -5.62 4.70 3.00
CA ASP A 60 -5.28 6.09 2.71
C ASP A 60 -3.82 6.28 2.28
N MET A 61 -2.97 5.25 2.36
CA MET A 61 -1.58 5.37 1.91
C MET A 61 -1.42 5.10 0.41
N SER A 62 -0.61 5.91 -0.25
CA SER A 62 -0.15 5.63 -1.61
C SER A 62 1.07 4.70 -1.63
N ALA A 63 1.43 4.18 -2.80
CA ALA A 63 2.65 3.40 -2.98
C ALA A 63 3.92 4.20 -2.61
N LYS A 64 3.93 5.52 -2.84
CA LYS A 64 5.05 6.39 -2.48
C LYS A 64 5.19 6.54 -0.97
N ASP A 65 4.07 6.68 -0.26
CA ASP A 65 4.07 6.82 1.19
C ASP A 65 4.61 5.55 1.86
N ILE A 66 4.27 4.36 1.34
CA ILE A 66 4.83 3.11 1.84
C ILE A 66 6.34 3.06 1.64
N ILE A 67 6.84 3.46 0.47
CA ILE A 67 8.28 3.45 0.19
C ILE A 67 9.00 4.39 1.16
N ALA A 68 8.48 5.60 1.36
CA ALA A 68 9.05 6.56 2.32
C ALA A 68 9.03 6.02 3.75
N PHE A 69 7.90 5.49 4.20
CA PHE A 69 7.74 4.92 5.53
C PHE A 69 8.71 3.75 5.82
N CYS A 70 8.98 2.93 4.80
CA CYS A 70 9.91 1.81 4.92
C CYS A 70 11.38 2.26 4.80
N ALA A 71 11.66 3.39 4.13
CA ALA A 71 13.02 3.93 4.05
C ALA A 71 13.50 4.50 5.39
N GLU A 72 12.58 5.00 6.23
CA GLU A 72 12.88 5.48 7.59
C GLU A 72 13.16 4.35 8.61
N ARG A 73 12.86 3.10 8.24
CA ARG A 73 12.92 1.91 9.13
C ARG A 73 14.00 0.90 8.73
N ASP A 74 14.76 1.20 7.69
CA ASP A 74 15.86 0.38 7.16
C ASP A 74 17.18 0.72 7.85
#